data_AF-A0A2V1AKN8-F1
#
_entry.id   AF-A0A2V1AKN8-F1
#
_cell.length_a   1.000
_cell.length_b   1.000
_cell.length_c   1.000
_cell.angle_alpha   90.00
_cell.angle_beta   90.00
_cell.angle_gamma   90.00
#
_symmetry.space_group_name_H-M   'P 1'
#
loop_
_entity.id
_entity.type
_entity.pdbx_description
1 polymer ?
#
loop_
_entity_poly.entity_id
_entity_poly.type
_entity_poly.pdbx_seq_one_letter_code
_entity_poly.pdbx_strand_id
1 'polypeptide(L)'
;MALPTSWRSTAKSTRISLAALIVTSSVVLVLKVHNLNKLEEPTKLHDITIPYIQLIPRHAITHPWVFVTSIFAEITILSYLVSATVLFFATNYIEKFWGYKEVLKFIVLVGSLTNLTTVMVAIVSNIFRNDVRGMDQPLGGGISYFFGFLVVLKQIIPEHNVVLFQGLINFRVKHIPFILLVIVSLWSLVISRSLYPAVPSVVSFFVSYNYLRFYQTFATDPLLPVTSVSGDQSNATITSGDASDAFSLVEFFPSAIKGPTSVVVNSVYDVSVLLGIVTPFNDEAVEQSNLRAQKISEQVSKANRSIANSVAERRRQVALQVIEDRVGQS
;
A
#
# COMPACT_ATOMS: atom_id res chain seq x y z
N MET A 1 17.50 27.74 20.34
CA MET A 1 17.69 26.60 19.42
C MET A 1 16.60 25.58 19.72
N ALA A 2 15.42 25.75 19.11
CA ALA A 2 14.30 24.85 19.31
C ALA A 2 14.46 23.66 18.36
N LEU A 3 14.60 22.45 18.91
CA LEU A 3 14.55 21.22 18.14
C LEU A 3 13.22 21.16 17.36
N PRO A 4 13.22 20.77 16.07
CA PRO A 4 12.02 20.76 15.26
C PRO A 4 10.99 19.80 15.87
N THR A 5 9.83 20.34 16.21
CA THR A 5 8.67 19.67 16.84
C THR A 5 8.00 18.62 15.96
N SER A 6 8.59 18.22 14.83
CA SER A 6 7.98 17.31 13.85
C SER A 6 7.89 15.86 14.34
N TRP A 7 8.72 15.43 15.30
CA TRP A 7 8.70 14.03 15.75
C TRP A 7 7.54 13.68 16.69
N ARG A 8 6.90 14.66 17.35
CA ARG A 8 5.78 14.42 18.26
C ARG A 8 4.47 14.07 17.55
N SER A 9 4.36 14.28 16.23
CA SER A 9 3.16 14.00 15.42
C SER A 9 3.32 12.80 14.48
N THR A 10 4.09 11.78 14.89
CA THR A 10 4.14 10.51 14.14
C THR A 10 2.91 9.67 14.47
N ALA A 11 2.22 9.21 13.42
CA ALA A 11 1.01 8.42 13.52
C ALA A 11 1.23 7.09 14.27
N LYS A 12 0.22 6.58 14.98
CA LYS A 12 0.35 5.40 15.84
C LYS A 12 0.67 4.15 15.03
N SER A 13 0.01 3.96 13.88
CA SER A 13 0.27 2.87 12.94
C SER A 13 1.70 2.91 12.43
N THR A 14 2.26 4.09 12.16
CA THR A 14 3.65 4.24 11.74
C THR A 14 4.62 3.72 12.78
N ARG A 15 4.42 4.09 14.06
CA ARG A 15 5.28 3.61 15.15
C ARG A 15 5.20 2.10 15.29
N ILE A 16 4.00 1.53 15.22
CA ILE A 16 3.78 0.08 15.37
C ILE A 16 4.40 -0.68 14.20
N SER A 17 4.14 -0.26 12.95
CA SER A 17 4.66 -0.95 11.77
C SER A 17 6.18 -0.84 11.65
N LEU A 18 6.77 0.31 12.00
CA LEU A 18 8.23 0.45 12.03
C LEU A 18 8.87 -0.34 13.18
N ALA A 19 8.24 -0.36 14.35
CA ALA A 19 8.70 -1.21 15.44
C ALA A 19 8.67 -2.69 15.02
N ALA A 20 7.60 -3.14 14.35
CA ALA A 20 7.51 -4.50 13.81
C ALA A 20 8.61 -4.79 12.77
N LEU A 21 8.89 -3.85 11.86
CA LEU A 21 10.00 -3.97 10.90
C LEU A 21 11.36 -4.08 11.58
N ILE A 22 11.66 -3.19 12.53
CA ILE A 22 12.94 -3.14 13.24
C ILE A 22 13.12 -4.41 14.07
N VAL A 23 12.11 -4.79 14.86
CA VAL A 23 12.17 -5.97 15.72
C VAL A 23 12.34 -7.24 14.88
N THR A 24 11.52 -7.44 13.85
CA THR A 24 11.60 -8.63 13.00
C THR A 24 12.97 -8.71 12.30
N SER A 25 13.43 -7.61 11.71
CA SER A 25 14.73 -7.57 11.02
C SER A 25 15.90 -7.77 11.98
N SER A 26 15.82 -7.22 13.20
CA SER A 26 16.86 -7.40 14.23
C SER A 26 16.91 -8.84 14.71
N VAL A 27 15.75 -9.47 14.94
CA VAL A 27 15.67 -10.88 15.34
C VAL A 27 16.24 -11.79 14.25
N VAL A 28 15.89 -11.55 12.98
CA VAL A 28 16.48 -12.27 11.83
C VAL A 28 17.99 -12.11 11.81
N LEU A 29 18.51 -10.90 11.99
CA LEU A 29 19.96 -10.66 11.99
C LEU A 29 20.66 -11.39 13.15
N VAL A 30 20.14 -11.28 14.37
CA VAL A 30 20.71 -11.94 15.56
C VAL A 30 20.74 -13.45 15.38
N LEU A 31 19.65 -14.03 14.87
CA LEU A 31 19.57 -15.46 14.60
C LEU A 31 20.53 -15.88 13.48
N LYS A 32 20.72 -15.08 12.43
CA LYS A 32 21.71 -15.36 11.38
C LYS A 32 23.13 -15.37 11.94
N VAL A 33 23.47 -14.38 12.76
CA VAL A 33 24.79 -14.30 13.42
C VAL A 33 25.00 -15.47 14.38
N HIS A 34 23.98 -15.84 15.15
CA HIS A 34 24.06 -16.99 16.06
C HIS A 34 24.28 -18.32 15.33
N ASN A 35 23.61 -18.53 14.19
CA ASN A 35 23.81 -19.73 13.38
C ASN A 35 25.17 -19.71 12.68
N LEU A 36 25.63 -18.56 12.21
CA LEU A 36 26.96 -18.40 11.63
C LEU A 36 28.06 -18.79 12.62
N ASN A 37 27.95 -18.36 13.87
CA ASN A 37 28.92 -18.69 14.93
C ASN A 37 28.94 -20.19 15.29
N LYS A 38 27.91 -20.95 14.92
CA LYS A 38 27.84 -22.41 15.13
C LYS A 38 28.34 -23.22 13.93
N LEU A 39 28.42 -22.60 12.76
CA LEU A 39 28.88 -23.25 11.53
C LEU A 39 30.41 -23.16 11.50
N GLU A 40 31.07 -24.31 11.40
CA GLU A 40 32.54 -24.38 11.30
C GLU A 40 33.05 -23.96 9.90
N GLU A 41 32.17 -23.97 8.90
CA GLU A 41 32.48 -23.57 7.52
C GLU A 41 32.24 -22.07 7.28
N PRO A 42 33.08 -21.40 6.47
CA PRO A 42 32.94 -19.99 6.13
C PRO A 42 31.73 -19.76 5.19
N THR A 43 30.54 -19.68 5.78
CA THR A 43 29.29 -19.38 5.08
C THR A 43 29.00 -17.88 5.11
N LYS A 44 28.46 -17.34 4.00
CA LYS A 44 28.07 -15.92 3.95
C LYS A 44 26.74 -15.73 4.69
N LEU A 45 26.61 -14.63 5.43
CA LEU A 45 25.38 -14.28 6.19
C LEU A 45 24.11 -14.25 5.32
N HIS A 46 24.26 -13.92 4.03
CA HIS A 46 23.16 -13.90 3.08
C HIS A 46 22.56 -15.29 2.82
N ASP A 47 23.39 -16.33 2.84
CA ASP A 47 22.99 -17.70 2.47
C ASP A 47 22.31 -18.44 3.64
N ILE A 48 22.47 -17.92 4.86
CA ILE A 48 21.77 -18.42 6.05
C ILE A 48 20.32 -17.94 5.99
N THR A 49 19.39 -18.88 5.92
CA THR A 49 17.95 -18.63 5.93
C THR A 49 17.34 -19.02 7.28
N ILE A 50 16.28 -18.31 7.70
CA ILE A 50 15.57 -18.59 8.96
C ILE A 50 14.12 -18.96 8.64
N PRO A 51 13.80 -20.27 8.56
CA PRO A 51 12.50 -20.75 8.09
C PRO A 51 11.31 -20.35 8.97
N TYR A 52 11.54 -20.00 10.23
CA TYR A 52 10.48 -19.67 11.20
C TYR A 52 10.05 -18.20 11.17
N ILE A 53 10.75 -17.35 10.40
CA ILE A 53 10.45 -15.90 10.30
C ILE A 53 10.35 -15.45 8.84
N GLN A 54 11.27 -15.92 7.99
CA GLN A 54 11.30 -15.58 6.57
C GLN A 54 10.36 -16.49 5.77
N LEU A 55 9.78 -15.96 4.70
CA LEU A 55 8.87 -16.71 3.84
C LEU A 55 9.66 -17.69 2.96
N ILE A 56 9.73 -18.96 3.38
CA ILE A 56 10.36 -20.04 2.61
C ILE A 56 9.28 -21.02 2.18
N PRO A 57 9.02 -21.22 0.87
CA PRO A 57 7.91 -22.05 0.39
C PRO A 57 7.89 -23.46 0.97
N ARG A 58 9.05 -24.11 1.11
CA ARG A 58 9.15 -25.46 1.68
C ARG A 58 8.61 -25.56 3.12
N HIS A 59 8.85 -24.54 3.93
CA HIS A 59 8.58 -24.57 5.38
C HIS A 59 7.39 -23.67 5.78
N ALA A 60 6.77 -22.98 4.83
CA ALA A 60 5.68 -22.05 5.10
C ALA A 60 4.42 -22.76 5.61
N ILE A 61 4.14 -23.99 5.15
CA ILE A 61 2.97 -24.78 5.58
C ILE A 61 3.14 -25.28 7.02
N THR A 62 4.36 -25.65 7.41
CA THR A 62 4.65 -26.13 8.78
C THR A 62 4.64 -25.01 9.81
N HIS A 63 4.95 -23.78 9.39
CA HIS A 63 5.03 -22.60 10.27
C HIS A 63 4.07 -21.50 9.79
N PRO A 64 2.76 -21.62 10.06
CA PRO A 64 1.75 -20.73 9.47
C PRO A 64 1.89 -19.27 9.91
N TRP A 65 2.51 -18.98 11.07
CA TRP A 65 2.78 -17.61 11.50
C TRP A 65 3.73 -16.85 10.55
N VAL A 66 4.51 -17.57 9.74
CA VAL A 66 5.43 -16.99 8.75
C VAL A 66 4.70 -16.13 7.74
N PHE A 67 3.43 -16.42 7.41
CA PHE A 67 2.64 -15.56 6.52
C PHE A 67 2.47 -14.13 7.03
N VAL A 68 2.46 -13.96 8.36
CA VAL A 68 2.37 -12.65 9.00
C VAL A 68 3.76 -12.08 9.29
N THR A 69 4.65 -12.85 9.90
CA THR A 69 5.97 -12.33 10.31
C THR A 69 6.82 -11.93 9.12
N SER A 70 6.70 -12.67 8.00
CA SER A 70 7.50 -12.40 6.81
C SER A 70 7.18 -11.06 6.13
N ILE A 71 6.00 -10.47 6.40
CA ILE A 71 5.64 -9.12 5.91
C ILE A 71 6.73 -8.12 6.26
N PHE A 72 7.30 -8.25 7.46
CA PHE A 72 8.33 -7.36 8.01
C PHE A 72 9.74 -7.94 7.95
N ALA A 73 9.92 -9.12 7.33
CA ALA A 73 11.21 -9.79 7.22
C ALA A 73 11.84 -9.49 5.85
N GLU A 74 12.69 -8.47 5.80
CA GLU A 74 13.38 -8.08 4.58
C GLU A 74 14.66 -8.89 4.36
N ILE A 75 14.96 -9.20 3.10
CA ILE A 75 16.12 -10.04 2.74
C ILE A 75 17.38 -9.18 2.59
N THR A 76 17.25 -7.98 2.02
CA THR A 76 18.38 -7.08 1.73
C THR A 76 18.26 -5.77 2.50
N ILE A 77 19.40 -5.14 2.79
CA ILE A 77 19.46 -3.84 3.47
C ILE A 77 18.75 -2.77 2.64
N LEU A 78 18.86 -2.83 1.31
CA LEU A 78 18.16 -1.90 0.43
C LEU A 78 16.64 -2.08 0.53
N SER A 79 16.15 -3.31 0.46
CA SER A 79 14.72 -3.59 0.66
C SER A 79 14.24 -3.11 2.03
N TYR A 80 15.03 -3.33 3.08
CA TYR A 80 14.75 -2.81 4.43
C TYR A 80 14.63 -1.29 4.48
N LEU A 81 15.56 -0.54 3.87
CA LEU A 81 15.50 0.93 3.86
C LEU A 81 14.31 1.46 3.07
N VAL A 82 14.01 0.84 1.92
CA VAL A 82 12.85 1.19 1.09
C VAL A 82 11.55 0.89 1.85
N SER A 83 11.49 -0.25 2.53
CA SER A 83 10.35 -0.67 3.36
C SER A 83 10.13 0.24 4.56
N ALA A 84 11.19 0.63 5.26
CA ALA A 84 11.11 1.61 6.34
C ALA A 84 10.59 2.96 5.84
N THR A 85 11.08 3.42 4.68
CA THR A 85 10.66 4.69 4.07
C THR A 85 9.18 4.67 3.69
N VAL A 86 8.74 3.62 3.00
CA VAL A 86 7.35 3.52 2.57
C VAL A 86 6.41 3.31 3.75
N LEU A 87 6.76 2.45 4.71
CA LEU A 87 5.96 2.32 5.92
C LEU A 87 5.87 3.66 6.66
N PHE A 88 6.96 4.42 6.78
CA PHE A 88 6.93 5.72 7.43
C PHE A 88 5.98 6.71 6.75
N PHE A 89 6.13 6.92 5.44
CA PHE A 89 5.33 7.93 4.72
C PHE A 89 3.89 7.47 4.46
N ALA A 90 3.69 6.22 4.02
CA ALA A 90 2.37 5.73 3.65
C ALA A 90 1.45 5.59 4.87
N THR A 91 1.91 4.95 5.96
CA THR A 91 1.05 4.78 7.14
C THR A 91 0.72 6.10 7.81
N ASN A 92 1.67 7.04 7.87
CA ASN A 92 1.45 8.37 8.43
C ASN A 92 0.44 9.19 7.59
N TYR A 93 0.43 8.97 6.27
CA TYR A 93 -0.55 9.58 5.39
C TYR A 93 -1.93 8.94 5.51
N ILE A 94 -2.01 7.61 5.43
CA ILE A 94 -3.26 6.85 5.39
C ILE A 94 -3.99 6.87 6.75
N GLU A 95 -3.26 6.88 7.87
CA GLU A 95 -3.86 6.92 9.22
C GLU A 95 -4.78 8.14 9.42
N LYS A 96 -4.52 9.25 8.72
CA LYS A 96 -5.36 10.46 8.76
C LYS A 96 -6.77 10.22 8.20
N PHE A 97 -6.93 9.24 7.31
CA PHE A 97 -8.19 8.93 6.65
C PHE A 97 -8.90 7.72 7.26
N TRP A 98 -8.14 6.70 7.69
CA TRP A 98 -8.73 5.43 8.15
C TRP A 98 -8.62 5.18 9.65
N GLY A 99 -7.76 5.92 10.35
CA GLY A 99 -7.34 5.60 11.71
C GLY A 99 -6.37 4.41 11.77
N TYR A 100 -5.66 4.30 12.90
CA TYR A 100 -4.53 3.38 13.03
C TYR A 100 -4.93 1.89 12.99
N LYS A 101 -6.12 1.53 13.50
CA LYS A 101 -6.59 0.13 13.57
C LYS A 101 -6.79 -0.44 12.18
N GLU A 102 -7.41 0.33 11.30
CA GLU A 102 -7.72 -0.11 9.94
C GLU A 102 -6.46 -0.17 9.08
N VAL A 103 -5.51 0.76 9.25
CA VAL A 103 -4.19 0.69 8.60
C VAL A 103 -3.44 -0.59 8.98
N LEU A 104 -3.40 -0.94 10.26
CA LEU A 104 -2.73 -2.16 10.72
C LEU A 104 -3.45 -3.43 10.25
N LYS A 105 -4.78 -3.45 10.31
CA LYS A 105 -5.59 -4.55 9.78
C LYS A 105 -5.31 -4.75 8.29
N PHE A 106 -5.27 -3.67 7.51
CA PHE A 106 -4.96 -3.71 6.08
C PHE A 106 -3.58 -4.33 5.82
N ILE A 107 -2.52 -3.85 6.48
CA ILE A 107 -1.16 -4.37 6.29
C ILE A 107 -1.10 -5.87 6.58
N VAL A 108 -1.65 -6.30 7.72
CA VAL A 108 -1.60 -7.71 8.12
C VAL A 108 -2.44 -8.57 7.18
N LEU A 109 -3.69 -8.18 6.89
CA LEU A 109 -4.59 -8.99 6.07
C LEU A 109 -4.10 -9.10 4.62
N VAL A 110 -3.80 -7.97 3.98
CA VAL A 110 -3.30 -7.96 2.59
C VAL A 110 -1.96 -8.67 2.51
N GLY A 111 -1.05 -8.42 3.46
CA GLY A 111 0.25 -9.08 3.51
C GLY A 111 0.12 -10.59 3.64
N SER A 112 -0.73 -11.06 4.56
CA SER A 112 -0.94 -12.49 4.81
C SER A 112 -1.53 -13.21 3.58
N LEU A 113 -2.58 -12.66 2.97
CA LEU A 113 -3.20 -13.24 1.77
C LEU A 113 -2.24 -13.23 0.57
N THR A 114 -1.45 -12.15 0.43
CA THR A 114 -0.44 -12.06 -0.63
C THR A 114 0.64 -13.11 -0.44
N ASN A 115 1.15 -13.27 0.79
CA ASN A 115 2.18 -14.25 1.11
C ASN A 115 1.66 -15.69 0.92
N LEU A 116 0.44 -15.97 1.38
CA LEU A 116 -0.20 -17.27 1.20
C LEU A 116 -0.30 -17.65 -0.29
N THR A 117 -0.86 -16.75 -1.10
CA THR A 117 -1.03 -16.99 -2.54
C THR A 117 0.33 -17.10 -3.24
N THR A 118 1.30 -16.28 -2.85
CA THR A 118 2.66 -16.32 -3.41
C THR A 118 3.34 -17.66 -3.12
N VAL A 119 3.22 -18.19 -1.91
CA VAL A 119 3.73 -19.53 -1.56
C VAL A 119 3.02 -20.61 -2.36
N MET A 120 1.70 -20.57 -2.47
CA MET A 120 0.94 -21.55 -3.25
C MET A 120 1.40 -21.57 -4.72
N VAL A 121 1.52 -20.40 -5.34
CA VAL A 121 2.01 -20.29 -6.73
C VAL A 121 3.48 -20.72 -6.84
N ALA A 122 4.33 -20.38 -5.87
CA ALA A 122 5.73 -20.79 -5.86
C ALA A 122 5.88 -22.31 -5.75
N ILE A 123 5.12 -22.98 -4.87
CA ILE A 123 5.12 -24.44 -4.72
C ILE A 123 4.68 -25.09 -6.03
N VAL A 124 3.54 -24.68 -6.59
CA VAL A 124 3.01 -25.24 -7.84
C VAL A 124 4.00 -25.04 -8.98
N SER A 125 4.54 -23.83 -9.15
CA SER A 125 5.53 -23.53 -10.19
C SER A 125 6.82 -24.35 -10.03
N ASN A 126 7.31 -24.52 -8.80
CA ASN A 126 8.55 -25.26 -8.56
C ASN A 126 8.38 -26.76 -8.79
N ILE A 127 7.19 -27.32 -8.50
CA ILE A 127 6.83 -28.70 -8.85
C ILE A 127 6.87 -28.87 -10.37
N PHE A 128 6.24 -27.98 -11.14
CA PHE A 128 6.25 -28.06 -12.60
C PHE A 128 7.65 -27.90 -13.21
N ARG A 129 8.51 -27.08 -12.60
CA ARG A 129 9.89 -26.84 -13.07
C ARG A 129 10.90 -27.89 -12.58
N ASN A 130 10.50 -28.78 -11.66
CA ASN A 130 11.40 -29.66 -10.90
C ASN A 130 12.57 -28.90 -10.23
N ASP A 131 12.34 -27.64 -9.83
CA ASP A 131 13.37 -26.79 -9.20
C ASP A 131 13.26 -26.86 -7.68
N VAL A 132 14.05 -27.76 -7.10
CA VAL A 132 14.15 -27.93 -5.64
C VAL A 132 14.76 -26.70 -4.97
N ARG A 133 15.67 -25.98 -5.64
CA ARG A 133 16.41 -24.85 -5.05
C ARG A 133 15.49 -23.64 -4.91
N GLY A 134 14.56 -23.44 -5.85
CA GLY A 134 13.54 -22.39 -5.77
C GLY A 134 12.61 -22.53 -4.55
N MET A 135 12.50 -23.72 -3.95
CA MET A 135 11.67 -23.93 -2.75
C MET A 135 12.34 -23.48 -1.45
N ASP A 136 13.66 -23.31 -1.45
CA ASP A 136 14.47 -22.98 -0.28
C ASP A 136 14.91 -21.51 -0.25
N GLN A 137 14.61 -20.75 -1.31
CA GLN A 137 14.88 -19.32 -1.37
C GLN A 137 13.87 -18.53 -0.51
N PRO A 138 14.34 -17.59 0.32
CA PRO A 138 13.44 -16.70 1.03
C PRO A 138 12.80 -15.71 0.04
N LEU A 139 11.50 -15.49 0.17
CA LEU A 139 10.77 -14.43 -0.53
C LEU A 139 10.60 -13.23 0.42
N GLY A 140 10.80 -12.02 -0.11
CA GLY A 140 10.66 -10.79 0.68
C GLY A 140 9.20 -10.39 0.83
N GLY A 141 8.78 -10.04 2.05
CA GLY A 141 7.39 -9.72 2.33
C GLY A 141 6.96 -8.29 2.02
N GLY A 142 7.91 -7.35 1.86
CA GLY A 142 7.57 -5.93 1.75
C GLY A 142 6.77 -5.55 0.50
N ILE A 143 6.89 -6.33 -0.58
CA ILE A 143 6.17 -6.13 -1.87
C ILE A 143 4.66 -6.02 -1.67
N SER A 144 4.13 -6.76 -0.70
CA SER A 144 2.70 -6.76 -0.37
C SER A 144 2.20 -5.35 0.00
N TYR A 145 2.72 -4.73 1.06
CA TYR A 145 2.24 -3.39 1.41
C TYR A 145 2.69 -2.32 0.42
N PHE A 146 3.77 -2.50 -0.35
CA PHE A 146 4.12 -1.53 -1.42
C PHE A 146 2.98 -1.40 -2.44
N PHE A 147 2.58 -2.51 -3.06
CA PHE A 147 1.50 -2.50 -4.04
C PHE A 147 0.15 -2.24 -3.41
N GLY A 148 -0.08 -2.72 -2.18
CA GLY A 148 -1.29 -2.39 -1.45
C GLY A 148 -1.45 -0.89 -1.22
N PHE A 149 -0.41 -0.21 -0.73
CA PHE A 149 -0.47 1.24 -0.53
C PHE A 149 -0.65 2.04 -1.82
N LEU A 150 -0.14 1.57 -2.97
CA LEU A 150 -0.42 2.21 -4.26
C LEU A 150 -1.93 2.18 -4.59
N VAL A 151 -2.60 1.06 -4.31
CA VAL A 151 -4.05 0.94 -4.49
C VAL A 151 -4.78 1.88 -3.51
N VAL A 152 -4.33 1.96 -2.26
CA VAL A 152 -4.86 2.91 -1.26
C VAL A 152 -4.71 4.36 -1.72
N LEU A 153 -3.54 4.72 -2.27
CA LEU A 153 -3.29 6.07 -2.77
C LEU A 153 -4.22 6.42 -3.93
N LYS A 154 -4.57 5.46 -4.81
CA LYS A 154 -5.62 5.70 -5.81
C LYS A 154 -6.97 5.97 -5.15
N GLN A 155 -7.34 5.20 -4.13
CA GLN A 155 -8.61 5.36 -3.42
C GLN A 155 -8.72 6.75 -2.77
N ILE A 156 -7.64 7.23 -2.15
CA ILE A 156 -7.64 8.51 -1.43
C ILE A 156 -7.41 9.70 -2.38
N ILE A 157 -6.55 9.57 -3.39
CA ILE A 157 -6.15 10.68 -4.27
C ILE A 157 -6.29 10.30 -5.76
N PRO A 158 -7.51 10.06 -6.27
CA PRO A 158 -7.70 9.64 -7.65
C PRO A 158 -7.30 10.72 -8.68
N GLU A 159 -7.44 12.00 -8.33
CA GLU A 159 -7.42 13.12 -9.29
C GLU A 159 -6.12 13.93 -9.34
N HIS A 160 -5.12 13.65 -8.51
CA HIS A 160 -3.88 14.40 -8.55
C HIS A 160 -3.10 14.07 -9.84
N ASN A 161 -2.76 15.10 -10.60
CA ASN A 161 -1.86 14.97 -11.75
C ASN A 161 -0.42 14.97 -11.25
N VAL A 162 0.35 13.93 -11.55
CA VAL A 162 1.80 13.97 -11.33
C VAL A 162 2.42 14.55 -12.58
N VAL A 163 3.04 15.71 -12.43
CA VAL A 163 3.82 16.36 -13.49
C VAL A 163 5.28 15.94 -13.27
N LEU A 164 5.80 15.07 -14.13
CA LEU A 164 7.20 14.65 -14.11
C LEU A 164 8.00 15.40 -15.19
N PHE A 165 9.30 15.58 -14.95
CA PHE A 165 10.25 16.18 -15.90
C PHE A 165 9.83 17.56 -16.42
N GLN A 166 9.49 18.50 -15.52
CA GLN A 166 9.13 19.88 -15.90
C GLN A 166 7.98 19.99 -16.92
N GLY A 167 7.09 18.98 -17.01
CA GLY A 167 5.92 19.01 -17.89
C GLY A 167 5.97 18.06 -19.09
N LEU A 168 7.07 17.33 -19.34
CA LEU A 168 7.14 16.39 -20.47
C LEU A 168 6.23 15.16 -20.29
N ILE A 169 5.98 14.73 -19.05
CA ILE A 169 5.13 13.57 -18.77
C ILE A 169 4.08 13.96 -17.74
N ASN A 170 2.82 14.01 -18.18
CA ASN A 170 1.65 14.26 -17.34
C ASN A 170 0.80 13.00 -17.30
N PHE A 171 0.80 12.29 -16.16
CA PHE A 171 -0.16 11.21 -15.92
C PHE A 171 -0.85 11.40 -14.58
N ARG A 172 -2.09 10.93 -14.49
CA ARG A 172 -2.86 10.93 -13.24
C ARG A 172 -2.36 9.84 -12.30
N VAL A 173 -2.36 10.13 -11.00
CA VAL A 173 -1.99 9.16 -9.93
C VAL A 173 -2.75 7.84 -10.07
N LYS A 174 -3.98 7.87 -10.61
CA LYS A 174 -4.80 6.67 -10.85
C LYS A 174 -4.14 5.59 -11.72
N HIS A 175 -3.18 5.94 -12.57
CA HIS A 175 -2.46 4.98 -13.42
C HIS A 175 -1.14 4.48 -12.80
N ILE A 176 -0.68 5.06 -11.69
CA ILE A 176 0.57 4.64 -11.03
C ILE A 176 0.56 3.16 -10.64
N PRO A 177 -0.50 2.61 -9.99
CA PRO A 177 -0.50 1.20 -9.61
C PRO A 177 -0.31 0.28 -10.81
N PHE A 178 -1.00 0.58 -11.92
CA PHE A 178 -0.92 -0.23 -13.15
C PHE A 178 0.44 -0.11 -13.84
N ILE A 179 0.97 1.11 -13.99
CA ILE A 179 2.28 1.34 -14.62
C ILE A 179 3.38 0.61 -13.85
N LEU A 180 3.40 0.72 -12.52
CA LEU A 180 4.38 0.02 -11.69
C LEU A 180 4.21 -1.49 -11.75
N LEU A 181 2.97 -2.00 -11.81
CA LEU A 181 2.70 -3.43 -11.97
C LEU A 181 3.27 -3.94 -13.29
N VAL A 182 3.09 -3.22 -14.40
CA VAL A 182 3.66 -3.57 -15.70
C VAL A 182 5.19 -3.54 -15.65
N ILE A 183 5.79 -2.48 -15.10
CA ILE A 183 7.26 -2.36 -14.98
C ILE A 183 7.84 -3.53 -14.18
N VAL A 184 7.27 -3.83 -13.00
CA VAL A 184 7.75 -4.91 -12.14
C VAL A 184 7.54 -6.28 -12.80
N SER A 185 6.43 -6.46 -13.52
CA SER A 185 6.17 -7.70 -14.26
C SER A 185 7.17 -7.91 -15.40
N LEU A 186 7.47 -6.86 -16.17
CA LEU A 186 8.49 -6.90 -17.23
C LEU A 186 9.88 -7.11 -16.65
N TRP A 187 10.22 -6.47 -15.53
CA TRP A 187 11.48 -6.69 -14.82
C TRP A 187 11.64 -8.14 -14.36
N SER A 188 10.58 -8.71 -13.78
CA SER A 188 10.56 -10.10 -13.33
C SER A 188 10.77 -11.06 -14.49
N LEU A 189 10.13 -10.79 -15.64
CA LEU A 189 10.21 -11.63 -16.84
C LEU A 189 11.57 -11.53 -17.54
N VAL A 190 12.06 -10.32 -17.78
CA VAL A 190 13.26 -10.08 -18.61
C VAL A 190 14.55 -10.23 -17.81
N ILE A 191 14.60 -9.67 -16.59
CA ILE A 191 15.83 -9.55 -15.81
C ILE A 191 15.91 -10.68 -14.79
N SER A 192 14.89 -10.81 -13.94
CA SER A 192 14.94 -11.78 -12.83
C SER A 192 14.70 -13.22 -13.31
N ARG A 193 14.04 -13.39 -14.47
CA ARG A 193 13.60 -14.69 -15.03
C ARG A 193 12.91 -15.59 -14.00
N SER A 194 12.27 -14.97 -13.03
CA SER A 194 11.61 -15.59 -11.89
C SER A 194 10.20 -15.02 -11.75
N LEU A 195 9.33 -15.77 -11.07
CA LEU A 195 7.99 -15.31 -10.73
C LEU A 195 7.99 -14.23 -9.65
N TYR A 196 9.07 -14.15 -8.88
CA TYR A 196 9.32 -13.07 -7.95
C TYR A 196 10.14 -11.97 -8.64
N PRO A 197 9.77 -10.67 -8.56
CA PRO A 197 8.70 -10.05 -7.74
C PRO A 197 7.30 -9.92 -8.39
N ALA A 198 7.06 -10.40 -9.62
CA ALA A 198 5.80 -10.17 -10.34
C ALA A 198 4.56 -10.73 -9.62
N VAL A 199 4.58 -11.99 -9.20
CA VAL A 199 3.44 -12.67 -8.58
C VAL A 199 2.95 -11.94 -7.31
N PRO A 200 3.78 -11.67 -6.29
CA PRO A 200 3.31 -10.97 -5.09
C PRO A 200 2.80 -9.56 -5.42
N SER A 201 3.34 -8.89 -6.44
CA SER A 201 2.89 -7.56 -6.85
C SER A 201 1.46 -7.59 -7.43
N VAL A 202 1.19 -8.53 -8.35
CA VAL A 202 -0.12 -8.70 -8.98
C VAL A 202 -1.15 -9.16 -7.95
N VAL A 203 -0.81 -10.16 -7.14
CA VAL A 203 -1.69 -10.65 -6.07
C VAL A 203 -2.02 -9.54 -5.10
N SER A 204 -1.02 -8.79 -4.63
CA SER A 204 -1.25 -7.71 -3.68
C SER A 204 -2.15 -6.62 -4.25
N PHE A 205 -2.02 -6.30 -5.55
CA PHE A 205 -2.89 -5.36 -6.22
C PHE A 205 -4.36 -5.81 -6.16
N PHE A 206 -4.65 -7.06 -6.55
CA PHE A 206 -6.01 -7.58 -6.54
C PHE A 206 -6.56 -7.80 -5.13
N VAL A 207 -5.77 -8.33 -4.20
CA VAL A 207 -6.19 -8.53 -2.80
C VAL A 207 -6.52 -7.19 -2.17
N SER A 208 -5.68 -6.17 -2.38
CA SER A 208 -5.94 -4.82 -1.86
C SER A 208 -7.17 -4.20 -2.50
N TYR A 209 -7.33 -4.32 -3.82
CA TYR A 209 -8.52 -3.84 -4.52
C TYR A 209 -9.79 -4.46 -3.95
N ASN A 210 -9.85 -5.79 -3.84
CA ASN A 210 -11.03 -6.47 -3.31
C ASN A 210 -11.29 -6.11 -1.84
N TYR A 211 -10.25 -6.03 -1.02
CA TYR A 211 -10.38 -5.60 0.37
C TYR A 211 -11.02 -4.21 0.47
N LEU A 212 -10.50 -3.23 -0.29
CA LEU A 212 -10.98 -1.85 -0.23
C LEU A 212 -12.35 -1.66 -0.87
N ARG A 213 -12.62 -2.38 -1.96
CA ARG A 213 -13.89 -2.31 -2.67
C ARG A 213 -15.03 -2.88 -1.83
N PHE A 214 -14.83 -4.02 -1.14
CA PHE A 214 -15.92 -4.78 -0.54
C PHE A 214 -15.86 -4.94 0.99
N TYR A 215 -14.67 -5.00 1.59
CA TYR A 215 -14.51 -5.46 2.99
C TYR A 215 -14.07 -4.39 3.97
N GLN A 216 -13.46 -3.31 3.50
CA GLN A 216 -13.02 -2.21 4.34
C GLN A 216 -14.20 -1.64 5.12
N THR A 217 -14.05 -1.40 6.41
CA THR A 217 -15.18 -1.01 7.26
C THR A 217 -14.88 0.26 8.04
N PHE A 218 -15.82 1.21 8.02
CA PHE A 218 -15.73 2.46 8.79
C PHE A 218 -16.84 2.50 9.84
N ALA A 219 -16.47 2.60 11.12
CA ALA A 219 -17.43 2.61 12.23
C ALA A 219 -18.13 3.96 12.40
N THR A 220 -17.51 5.05 11.95
CA THR A 220 -18.08 6.41 11.93
C THR A 220 -17.46 7.09 10.73
N ASP A 221 -18.24 7.39 9.69
CA ASP A 221 -17.72 8.16 8.56
C ASP A 221 -17.43 9.60 9.05
N PRO A 222 -16.17 10.02 9.16
CA PRO A 222 -15.84 11.35 9.68
C PRO A 222 -16.10 12.46 8.64
N LEU A 223 -16.44 12.10 7.40
CA LEU A 223 -16.60 13.03 6.27
C LEU A 223 -18.06 13.26 5.87
N LEU A 224 -18.93 12.30 6.18
CA LEU A 224 -20.37 12.39 5.97
C LEU A 224 -21.07 12.48 7.33
N PRO A 225 -21.72 13.60 7.69
CA PRO A 225 -22.56 13.62 8.87
C PRO A 225 -23.66 12.57 8.69
N VAL A 226 -23.81 11.69 9.69
CA VAL A 226 -24.88 10.69 9.72
C VAL A 226 -26.20 11.45 9.85
N THR A 227 -26.84 11.75 8.73
CA THR A 227 -28.23 12.24 8.73
C THR A 227 -29.14 11.03 8.86
N SER A 228 -29.21 10.45 10.06
CA SER A 228 -30.38 9.67 10.39
C SER A 228 -31.57 10.64 10.45
N VAL A 229 -32.58 10.41 9.61
CA VAL A 229 -33.83 11.19 9.58
C VAL A 229 -34.57 11.14 10.93
N SER A 230 -34.20 10.19 11.77
CA SER A 230 -34.50 10.07 13.18
C SER A 230 -33.25 10.46 13.99
N GLY A 231 -33.33 11.52 14.80
CA GLY A 231 -32.21 12.09 15.59
C GLY A 231 -31.60 11.19 16.68
N ASP A 232 -31.57 9.88 16.46
CA ASP A 232 -31.00 8.89 17.34
C ASP A 232 -29.51 8.67 16.98
N GLN A 233 -28.64 9.38 17.69
CA GLN A 233 -27.17 9.31 17.54
C GLN A 233 -26.56 7.97 18.02
N SER A 234 -27.38 6.98 18.35
CA SER A 234 -26.97 5.73 18.98
C SER A 234 -26.56 4.62 18.01
N ASN A 235 -26.98 4.69 16.74
CA ASN A 235 -26.66 3.69 15.73
C ASN A 235 -25.66 4.23 14.71
N ALA A 236 -24.36 4.07 15.02
CA ALA A 236 -23.31 4.36 14.06
C ALA A 236 -23.48 3.44 12.84
N THR A 237 -23.89 4.01 11.71
CA THR A 237 -24.07 3.26 10.45
C THR A 237 -22.70 2.80 9.99
N ILE A 238 -22.45 1.50 10.09
CA ILE A 238 -21.23 0.87 9.60
C ILE A 238 -21.29 0.87 8.07
N THR A 239 -20.48 1.71 7.43
CA THR A 239 -20.32 1.68 5.96
C THR A 239 -19.17 0.73 5.61
N SER A 240 -19.46 -0.23 4.74
CA SER A 240 -18.51 -1.23 4.27
C SER A 240 -18.20 -1.04 2.77
N GLY A 241 -16.93 -1.16 2.42
CA GLY A 241 -16.41 -1.06 1.07
C GLY A 241 -16.31 0.38 0.55
N ASP A 242 -15.97 0.47 -0.74
CA ASP A 242 -15.92 1.70 -1.51
C ASP A 242 -16.59 1.45 -2.85
N ALA A 243 -17.89 1.73 -2.93
CA ALA A 243 -18.69 1.49 -4.11
C ALA A 243 -18.48 2.56 -5.21
N SER A 244 -17.64 3.57 -4.98
CA SER A 244 -17.50 4.73 -5.88
C SER A 244 -17.06 4.35 -7.30
N ASP A 245 -17.57 5.04 -8.30
CA ASP A 245 -17.22 4.75 -9.70
C ASP A 245 -15.73 5.05 -9.98
N ALA A 246 -15.18 6.04 -9.28
CA ALA A 246 -13.77 6.41 -9.33
C ALA A 246 -12.83 5.28 -8.89
N PHE A 247 -13.28 4.44 -7.93
CA PHE A 247 -12.52 3.31 -7.43
C PHE A 247 -12.83 1.98 -8.16
N SER A 248 -13.60 2.00 -9.24
CA SER A 248 -13.82 0.78 -10.04
C SER A 248 -12.51 0.19 -10.59
N LEU A 249 -12.47 -1.14 -10.75
CA LEU A 249 -11.27 -1.85 -11.24
C LEU A 249 -10.85 -1.37 -12.64
N VAL A 250 -11.84 -1.06 -13.48
CA VAL A 250 -11.66 -0.55 -14.84
C VAL A 250 -10.90 0.78 -14.87
N GLU A 251 -11.08 1.65 -13.86
CA GLU A 251 -10.39 2.94 -13.76
C GLU A 251 -8.89 2.85 -13.43
N PHE A 252 -8.38 1.68 -13.03
CA PHE A 252 -6.92 1.50 -12.86
C PHE A 252 -6.18 1.45 -14.20
N PHE A 253 -6.88 1.07 -15.27
CA PHE A 253 -6.28 0.85 -16.58
C PHE A 253 -6.27 2.14 -17.43
N PRO A 254 -5.27 2.33 -18.30
CA PRO A 254 -5.24 3.43 -19.27
C PRO A 254 -6.46 3.44 -20.20
N SER A 255 -6.81 4.61 -20.72
CA SER A 255 -7.97 4.81 -21.61
C SER A 255 -8.00 3.87 -22.81
N ALA A 256 -6.82 3.56 -23.39
CA ALA A 256 -6.70 2.71 -24.58
C ALA A 256 -7.23 1.27 -24.36
N ILE A 257 -7.03 0.70 -23.17
CA ILE A 257 -7.42 -0.69 -22.87
C ILE A 257 -8.69 -0.79 -22.01
N LYS A 258 -9.29 0.36 -21.66
CA LYS A 258 -10.41 0.45 -20.74
C LYS A 258 -11.66 -0.27 -21.26
N GLY A 259 -11.99 -0.08 -22.55
CA GLY A 259 -13.18 -0.69 -23.18
C GLY A 259 -13.16 -2.22 -23.18
N PRO A 260 -12.11 -2.87 -23.71
CA PRO A 260 -12.00 -4.34 -23.63
C PRO A 260 -12.00 -4.86 -22.20
N THR A 261 -11.30 -4.16 -21.29
CA THR A 261 -11.18 -4.57 -19.89
C THR A 261 -12.52 -4.47 -19.16
N SER A 262 -13.37 -3.49 -19.49
CA SER A 262 -14.67 -3.34 -18.82
C SER A 262 -15.60 -4.51 -19.06
N VAL A 263 -15.58 -5.09 -20.27
CA VAL A 263 -16.38 -6.28 -20.58
C VAL A 263 -15.97 -7.46 -19.69
N VAL A 264 -14.65 -7.70 -19.56
CA VAL A 264 -14.12 -8.79 -18.73
C VAL A 264 -14.43 -8.55 -17.26
N VAL A 265 -14.17 -7.35 -16.75
CA VAL A 265 -14.39 -7.01 -15.33
C VAL A 265 -15.85 -7.12 -14.95
N ASN A 266 -16.77 -6.60 -15.78
CA ASN A 266 -18.20 -6.68 -15.52
C ASN A 266 -18.68 -8.14 -15.54
N SER A 267 -18.22 -8.94 -16.50
CA SER A 267 -18.56 -10.37 -16.55
C SER A 267 -18.10 -11.12 -15.29
N VAL A 268 -16.87 -10.84 -14.82
CA VAL A 268 -16.36 -11.43 -13.57
C VAL A 268 -17.18 -10.99 -12.36
N TYR A 269 -17.58 -9.72 -12.32
CA TYR A 269 -18.44 -9.19 -11.26
C TYR A 269 -19.82 -9.88 -11.25
N ASP A 270 -20.48 -9.98 -12.40
CA ASP A 270 -21.80 -10.60 -12.52
C ASP A 270 -21.76 -12.08 -12.11
N VAL A 271 -20.72 -12.81 -12.53
CA VAL A 271 -20.49 -14.20 -12.09
C VAL A 271 -20.24 -14.28 -10.59
N SER A 272 -19.48 -13.34 -10.02
CA SER A 272 -19.19 -13.30 -8.58
C SER A 272 -20.45 -13.02 -7.75
N VAL A 273 -21.35 -12.17 -8.26
CA VAL A 273 -22.66 -11.91 -7.66
C VAL A 273 -23.56 -13.13 -7.77
N LEU A 274 -23.60 -13.79 -8.93
CA LEU A 274 -24.37 -15.02 -9.15
C LEU A 274 -23.93 -16.16 -8.21
N LEU A 275 -22.63 -16.29 -7.97
CA LEU A 275 -22.05 -17.27 -7.04
C LEU A 275 -22.20 -16.86 -5.55
N GLY A 276 -22.74 -15.67 -5.26
CA GLY A 276 -22.90 -15.17 -3.89
C GLY A 276 -21.59 -14.82 -3.18
N ILE A 277 -20.50 -14.64 -3.94
CA ILE A 277 -19.19 -14.25 -3.39
C ILE A 277 -19.20 -12.76 -3.01
N VAL A 278 -19.92 -11.94 -3.79
CA VAL A 278 -20.01 -10.50 -3.62
C VAL A 278 -21.48 -10.08 -3.56
N THR A 279 -21.82 -9.24 -2.58
CA THR A 279 -23.13 -8.59 -2.54
C THR A 279 -23.17 -7.42 -3.51
N PRO A 280 -24.18 -7.31 -4.39
CA PRO A 280 -24.28 -6.19 -5.30
C PRO A 280 -24.50 -4.89 -4.52
N PHE A 281 -23.87 -3.80 -4.99
CA PHE A 281 -24.06 -2.49 -4.38
C PHE A 281 -25.46 -1.94 -4.68
N ASN A 282 -26.09 -1.32 -3.67
CA ASN A 282 -27.30 -0.52 -3.85
C ASN A 282 -26.94 0.87 -4.42
N ASP A 283 -27.84 1.49 -5.17
CA ASP A 283 -27.64 2.82 -5.78
C ASP A 283 -27.33 3.88 -4.71
N GLU A 284 -28.01 3.81 -3.55
CA GLU A 284 -27.74 4.69 -2.41
C GLU A 284 -26.30 4.55 -1.88
N ALA A 285 -25.78 3.32 -1.81
CA ALA A 285 -24.42 3.06 -1.33
C ALA A 285 -23.36 3.55 -2.34
N VAL A 286 -23.66 3.47 -3.64
CA VAL A 286 -22.83 4.03 -4.72
C VAL A 286 -22.81 5.55 -4.62
N GLU A 287 -23.97 6.19 -4.49
CA GLU A 287 -24.07 7.65 -4.37
C GLU A 287 -23.32 8.17 -3.12
N GLN A 288 -23.52 7.53 -1.97
CA GLN A 288 -22.80 7.88 -0.73
C GLN A 288 -21.28 7.73 -0.90
N SER A 289 -20.82 6.65 -1.53
CA SER A 289 -19.40 6.42 -1.78
C SER A 289 -18.82 7.45 -2.76
N ASN A 290 -19.57 7.85 -3.79
CA ASN A 290 -19.18 8.89 -4.73
C ASN A 290 -19.05 10.26 -4.04
N LEU A 291 -20.01 10.63 -3.18
CA LEU A 291 -19.95 11.86 -2.38
C LEU A 291 -18.75 11.86 -1.43
N ARG A 292 -18.45 10.71 -0.82
CA ARG A 292 -17.27 10.55 0.04
C ARG A 292 -15.97 10.74 -0.74
N ALA A 293 -15.82 10.10 -1.90
CA ALA A 293 -14.65 10.24 -2.75
C ALA A 293 -14.43 11.69 -3.19
N GLN A 294 -15.50 12.41 -3.53
CA GLN A 294 -15.44 13.84 -3.86
C GLN A 294 -14.98 14.69 -2.67
N LYS A 295 -15.53 14.47 -1.47
CA LYS A 295 -15.10 15.20 -0.26
C LYS A 295 -13.64 14.97 0.10
N ILE A 296 -13.12 13.75 -0.09
CA ILE A 296 -11.70 13.46 0.11
C ILE A 296 -10.86 14.26 -0.91
N SER A 297 -11.24 14.25 -2.20
CA SER A 297 -10.56 15.04 -3.24
C SER A 297 -10.56 16.55 -2.90
N GLU A 298 -11.69 17.08 -2.42
CA GLU A 298 -11.79 18.46 -1.96
C GLU A 298 -10.88 18.76 -0.76
N GLN A 299 -10.86 17.89 0.25
CA GLN A 299 -10.02 18.08 1.43
C GLN A 299 -8.53 18.11 1.06
N VAL A 300 -8.09 17.22 0.17
CA VAL A 300 -6.72 17.19 -0.34
C VAL A 300 -6.41 18.45 -1.15
N SER A 301 -7.33 18.88 -2.03
CA SER A 301 -7.12 20.10 -2.82
C SER A 301 -7.07 21.37 -1.97
N LYS A 302 -7.92 21.49 -0.93
CA LYS A 302 -7.91 22.58 0.05
C LYS A 302 -6.59 22.60 0.84
N ALA A 303 -6.11 21.44 1.29
CA ALA A 303 -4.81 21.33 1.96
C ALA A 303 -3.67 21.82 1.05
N ASN A 304 -3.64 21.39 -0.22
CA ASN A 304 -2.63 21.82 -1.18
C ASN A 304 -2.68 23.33 -1.47
N ARG A 305 -3.88 23.90 -1.63
CA ARG A 305 -4.06 25.35 -1.82
C ARG A 305 -3.59 26.14 -0.60
N SER A 306 -3.89 25.68 0.61
CA SER A 306 -3.43 26.34 1.84
C SER A 306 -1.90 26.37 1.96
N ILE A 307 -1.24 25.27 1.57
CA ILE A 307 0.23 25.19 1.52
C ILE A 307 0.77 26.16 0.48
N ALA A 308 0.23 26.14 -0.74
CA ALA A 308 0.65 27.05 -1.81
C ALA A 308 0.49 28.53 -1.40
N ASN A 309 -0.63 28.89 -0.78
CA ASN A 309 -0.87 30.23 -0.27
C ASN A 309 0.13 30.61 0.82
N SER A 310 0.40 29.71 1.78
CA SER A 310 1.39 29.97 2.84
C SER A 310 2.82 30.16 2.30
N VAL A 311 3.20 29.42 1.25
CA VAL A 311 4.50 29.55 0.59
C VAL A 311 4.57 30.85 -0.20
N ALA A 312 3.50 31.22 -0.91
CA ALA A 312 3.41 32.50 -1.60
C ALA A 312 3.51 33.68 -0.63
N GLU A 313 2.85 33.58 0.53
CA GLU A 313 2.91 34.62 1.56
C GLU A 313 4.31 34.75 2.17
N ARG A 314 5.00 33.62 2.44
CA ARG A 314 6.41 33.64 2.86
C ARG A 314 7.32 34.30 1.80
N ARG A 315 7.10 34.02 0.51
CA ARG A 315 7.86 34.65 -0.58
C ARG A 315 7.59 36.16 -0.67
N ARG A 316 6.34 36.60 -0.44
CA ARG A 316 5.98 38.02 -0.39
C ARG A 316 6.64 38.73 0.78
N GLN A 317 6.66 38.12 1.98
CA GLN A 317 7.32 38.68 3.16
C GLN A 317 8.82 38.86 2.94
N VAL A 318 9.50 37.87 2.35
CA VAL A 318 10.93 37.99 2.02
C VAL A 318 11.17 39.10 0.98
N ALA A 319 10.30 39.22 -0.03
CA ALA A 319 10.41 40.29 -1.01
C ALA A 319 10.22 41.68 -0.38
N LEU A 320 9.27 41.83 0.55
CA LEU A 320 9.07 43.06 1.31
C LEU A 320 10.29 43.43 2.16
N GLN A 321 10.87 42.46 2.87
CA GLN A 321 12.11 42.67 3.64
C GLN A 321 13.26 43.16 2.76
N VAL A 322 13.44 42.56 1.57
CA VAL A 322 14.48 42.99 0.62
C VAL A 322 14.23 44.41 0.10
N ILE A 323 12.97 44.82 -0.06
CA ILE A 323 12.62 46.19 -0.45
C ILE A 323 12.92 47.16 0.70
N GLU A 324 12.53 46.82 1.93
CA GLU A 324 12.81 47.63 3.14
C GLU A 324 14.32 47.82 3.35
N ASP A 325 15.12 46.77 3.20
CA ASP A 325 16.59 46.84 3.30
C ASP A 325 17.21 47.76 2.24
N ARG A 326 16.67 47.75 1.00
CA ARG A 326 17.16 48.64 -0.08
C ARG A 326 16.75 50.10 0.15
N VAL A 327 15.53 50.32 0.64
CA VAL A 327 15.03 51.68 0.95
C VAL A 327 15.76 52.25 2.17
N GLY A 328 16.07 51.44 3.18
CA GLY A 328 16.83 51.87 4.36
C GLY A 328 18.32 52.13 4.12
N GLN A 329 18.87 51.68 2.99
CA GLN A 329 20.26 51.94 2.58
C GLN A 329 20.42 53.14 1.62
N SER A 330 19.32 53.77 1.20
CA SER A 330 19.30 54.97 0.35
C SER A 330 19.06 56.22 1.19
#